data_AF-A0AA44YXG5-F1
#
_entry.id   AF-A0AA44YXG5-F1
#
_cell.length_a   1.000
_cell.length_b   1.000
_cell.length_c   1.000
_cell.angle_alpha   90.00
_cell.angle_beta   90.00
_cell.angle_gamma   90.00
#
_symmetry.space_group_name_H-M   'P 1'
#
loop_
_entity.id
_entity.type
_entity.pdbx_description
1 polymer ?
#
loop_
_entity_poly.entity_id
_entity_poly.type
_entity_poly.pdbx_seq_one_letter_code
_entity_poly.pdbx_strand_id
1 'polypeptide(L)'
;GHGIDLVGRNPDGDLEFFEIKTSAKGLAPAQHGDPEQFVAKRLERAIDAQGHWDPKNTIPGLKSIAQDISREIGPEAENINATWVRLNLSRSPDAPHLQIERKIDPWGKPAAPKQTMLTPGDADHPDHAAFDTILRTVQGDGRWNVAESHNIAASLLKEYKADPLCKTLDSVRIGGSADTPCIFAVSSPHGDRGPDFHVHVQAEQAAQRPAAESFAQVQQINQQQALTQETEQQNLAHRGPRMS
;
A
#
# COMPACT_ATOMS: atom_id res chain seq x y z
N GLY A 1 0.71 -29.30 -11.37
CA GLY A 1 -0.16 -28.95 -10.24
C GLY A 1 0.61 -28.63 -8.97
N HIS A 2 1.45 -27.58 -9.00
CA HIS A 2 2.07 -26.91 -7.85
C HIS A 2 2.50 -25.47 -8.23
N GLY A 3 1.96 -24.92 -9.31
CA GLY A 3 2.45 -23.71 -9.94
C GLY A 3 1.47 -23.24 -11.01
N ILE A 4 1.60 -21.98 -11.40
CA ILE A 4 0.83 -21.38 -12.50
C ILE A 4 1.05 -22.22 -13.76
N ASP A 5 -0.02 -22.76 -14.35
CA ASP A 5 0.07 -23.68 -15.49
C ASP A 5 0.25 -22.91 -16.82
N LEU A 6 -0.28 -21.69 -16.93
CA LEU A 6 -0.10 -20.81 -18.07
C LEU A 6 -0.08 -19.34 -17.65
N VAL A 7 0.84 -18.57 -18.24
CA VAL A 7 0.84 -17.11 -18.20
C VAL A 7 0.81 -16.61 -19.64
N GLY A 8 -0.07 -15.67 -19.94
CA GLY A 8 -0.20 -15.08 -21.28
C GLY A 8 -0.55 -13.61 -21.21
N ARG A 9 -0.53 -12.94 -22.36
CA ARG A 9 -1.13 -11.61 -22.52
C ARG A 9 -2.43 -11.71 -23.28
N ASN A 10 -3.46 -11.01 -22.81
CA ASN A 10 -4.70 -10.86 -23.57
C ASN A 10 -4.48 -9.89 -24.77
N PRO A 11 -5.46 -9.73 -25.68
CA PRO A 11 -5.35 -8.80 -26.80
C PRO A 11 -5.15 -7.33 -26.40
N ASP A 12 -5.55 -6.95 -25.18
CA ASP A 12 -5.38 -5.59 -24.63
C ASP A 12 -3.97 -5.37 -24.04
N GLY A 13 -3.18 -6.44 -23.93
CA GLY A 13 -1.80 -6.43 -23.43
C GLY A 13 -1.64 -6.82 -21.96
N ASP A 14 -2.74 -7.03 -21.24
CA ASP A 14 -2.73 -7.37 -19.82
C ASP A 14 -2.27 -8.81 -19.58
N LEU A 15 -1.54 -9.02 -18.49
CA LEU A 15 -1.12 -10.35 -18.06
C LEU A 15 -2.29 -11.15 -17.48
N GLU A 16 -2.48 -12.37 -17.99
CA GLU A 16 -3.45 -13.34 -17.50
C GLU A 16 -2.72 -14.58 -16.97
N PHE A 17 -3.13 -15.03 -15.78
CA PHE A 17 -2.58 -16.19 -15.10
C PHE A 17 -3.65 -17.27 -15.01
N PHE A 18 -3.30 -18.48 -15.44
CA PHE A 18 -4.21 -19.63 -15.44
C PHE A 18 -3.62 -20.78 -14.63
N GLU A 19 -4.37 -21.21 -13.63
CA GLU A 19 -4.19 -22.51 -12.97
C GLU A 19 -5.27 -23.45 -13.50
N ILE A 20 -4.87 -24.48 -14.25
CA ILE A 20 -5.75 -25.38 -14.98
C ILE A 20 -5.88 -26.67 -14.17
N LYS A 21 -7.08 -26.91 -13.62
CA LYS A 21 -7.42 -28.18 -12.99
C LYS A 21 -8.28 -29.02 -13.92
N THR A 22 -7.82 -30.23 -14.25
CA THR A 22 -8.57 -31.19 -15.06
C THR A 22 -9.06 -32.36 -14.20
N SER A 23 -10.18 -32.98 -14.56
CA SER A 23 -10.72 -34.16 -13.86
C SER A 23 -11.37 -35.11 -14.85
N ALA A 24 -10.89 -36.36 -14.92
CA ALA A 24 -11.51 -37.40 -15.75
C ALA A 24 -12.92 -37.80 -15.29
N LYS A 25 -13.32 -37.39 -14.08
CA LYS A 25 -14.65 -37.64 -13.49
C LYS A 25 -15.57 -36.40 -13.53
N GLY A 26 -15.18 -35.33 -14.24
CA GLY A 26 -16.00 -34.15 -14.46
C GLY A 26 -16.08 -33.13 -13.31
N LEU A 27 -15.38 -33.37 -12.20
CA LEU A 27 -15.33 -32.43 -11.07
C LEU A 27 -13.88 -32.13 -10.71
N ALA A 28 -13.37 -30.99 -11.19
CA ALA A 28 -12.12 -30.43 -10.70
C ALA A 28 -12.34 -29.81 -9.29
N PRO A 29 -11.41 -30.02 -8.32
CA PRO A 29 -11.50 -29.42 -7.00
C PRO A 29 -11.68 -27.90 -7.06
N ALA A 30 -12.41 -27.35 -6.10
CA ALA A 30 -12.53 -25.90 -5.97
C ALA A 30 -11.17 -25.27 -5.66
N GLN A 31 -10.89 -24.15 -6.32
CA GLN A 31 -9.77 -23.28 -5.96
C GLN A 31 -10.24 -22.39 -4.79
N HIS A 32 -9.32 -22.15 -3.86
CA HIS A 32 -9.56 -21.37 -2.65
C HIS A 32 -8.39 -20.42 -2.41
N GLY A 33 -8.66 -19.29 -1.77
CA GLY A 33 -7.67 -18.27 -1.45
C GLY A 33 -7.58 -17.15 -2.50
N ASP A 34 -6.70 -16.18 -2.21
CA ASP A 34 -6.46 -15.02 -3.04
C ASP A 34 -5.57 -15.39 -4.25
N PRO A 35 -6.05 -15.23 -5.50
CA PRO A 35 -5.28 -15.54 -6.70
C PRO A 35 -4.07 -14.62 -6.88
N GLU A 36 -4.09 -13.36 -6.43
CA GLU A 36 -2.94 -12.44 -6.50
C GLU A 36 -1.80 -12.93 -5.59
N GLN A 37 -2.11 -13.20 -4.32
CA GLN A 37 -1.14 -13.80 -3.37
C GLN A 37 -0.63 -15.15 -3.85
N PHE A 38 -1.50 -15.96 -4.47
CA PHE A 38 -1.09 -17.22 -5.08
C PHE A 38 -0.04 -16.98 -6.17
N VAL A 39 -0.28 -16.05 -7.10
CA VAL A 39 0.65 -15.70 -8.18
C VAL A 39 1.98 -15.20 -7.62
N ALA A 40 1.95 -14.24 -6.69
CA ALA A 40 3.14 -13.67 -6.05
C ALA A 40 4.02 -14.77 -5.42
N LYS A 41 3.41 -15.65 -4.62
CA LYS A 41 4.10 -16.77 -3.96
C LYS A 41 4.68 -17.79 -4.95
N ARG A 42 4.06 -17.99 -6.12
CA ARG A 42 4.62 -18.88 -7.15
C ARG A 42 5.82 -18.26 -7.84
N LEU A 43 5.77 -16.96 -8.13
CA LEU A 43 6.90 -16.24 -8.72
C LEU A 43 8.09 -16.20 -7.76
N GLU A 44 7.87 -15.95 -6.47
CA GLU A 44 8.92 -16.03 -5.43
C GLU A 44 9.63 -17.39 -5.45
N ARG A 45 8.86 -18.49 -5.44
CA ARG A 45 9.42 -19.85 -5.52
C ARG A 45 10.21 -20.10 -6.80
N ALA A 46 9.77 -19.55 -7.93
CA ALA A 46 10.47 -19.64 -9.21
C ALA A 46 11.79 -18.86 -9.20
N ILE A 47 11.82 -17.69 -8.54
CA ILE A 47 13.01 -16.85 -8.38
C ILE A 47 14.03 -17.51 -7.45
N ASP A 48 13.55 -18.11 -6.36
CA ASP A 48 14.36 -18.76 -5.34
C ASP A 48 14.72 -20.20 -5.67
N ALA A 49 14.26 -20.73 -6.80
CA ALA A 49 14.53 -22.10 -7.24
C ALA A 49 14.08 -23.16 -6.20
N GLN A 50 12.96 -22.92 -5.52
CA GLN A 50 12.52 -23.79 -4.41
C GLN A 50 11.76 -25.03 -4.89
N GLY A 51 12.22 -26.21 -4.47
CA GLY A 51 11.50 -27.48 -4.63
C GLY A 51 11.28 -27.86 -6.10
N HIS A 52 10.02 -27.87 -6.55
CA HIS A 52 9.69 -28.18 -7.95
C HIS A 52 10.18 -27.12 -8.95
N TRP A 53 10.62 -25.95 -8.46
CA TRP A 53 11.19 -24.86 -9.25
C TRP A 53 12.73 -24.88 -9.33
N ASP A 54 13.37 -25.93 -8.79
CA ASP A 54 14.80 -26.16 -8.94
C ASP A 54 15.18 -26.20 -10.44
N PRO A 55 16.29 -25.55 -10.86
CA PRO A 55 16.76 -25.52 -12.24
C PRO A 55 16.77 -26.87 -12.96
N LYS A 56 17.00 -27.99 -12.24
CA LYS A 56 16.97 -29.33 -12.84
C LYS A 56 15.58 -29.78 -13.31
N ASN A 57 14.52 -29.16 -12.79
CA ASN A 57 13.12 -29.47 -13.07
C ASN A 57 12.48 -28.46 -14.03
N THR A 58 13.22 -27.41 -14.42
CA THR A 58 12.68 -26.25 -15.14
C THR A 58 13.49 -25.93 -16.39
N ILE A 59 12.93 -25.10 -17.27
CA ILE A 59 13.65 -24.62 -18.44
C ILE A 59 14.78 -23.64 -18.04
N PRO A 60 15.89 -23.59 -18.80
CA PRO A 60 16.87 -22.53 -18.67
C PRO A 60 16.23 -21.14 -18.82
N GLY A 61 16.66 -20.19 -17.98
CA GLY A 61 16.16 -18.80 -18.03
C GLY A 61 14.86 -18.54 -17.27
N LEU A 62 14.22 -19.58 -16.69
CA LEU A 62 12.96 -19.40 -15.94
C LEU A 62 13.06 -18.35 -14.83
N LYS A 63 14.18 -18.32 -14.10
CA LYS A 63 14.40 -17.33 -13.04
C LYS A 63 14.33 -15.89 -13.57
N SER A 64 14.95 -15.59 -14.71
CA SER A 64 14.89 -14.25 -15.31
C SER A 64 13.47 -13.90 -15.72
N ILE A 65 12.77 -14.83 -16.36
CA ILE A 65 11.37 -14.65 -16.76
C ILE A 65 10.50 -14.36 -15.53
N ALA A 66 10.68 -15.10 -14.43
CA ALA A 66 9.94 -14.87 -13.20
C ALA A 66 10.27 -13.51 -12.54
N GLN A 67 11.53 -13.07 -12.60
CA GLN A 67 11.94 -11.74 -12.12
C GLN A 67 11.33 -10.61 -12.94
N ASP A 68 11.28 -10.76 -14.26
CA ASP A 68 10.70 -9.75 -15.16
C ASP A 68 9.18 -9.64 -14.95
N ILE A 69 8.48 -10.77 -14.86
CA ILE A 69 7.05 -10.79 -14.52
C ILE A 69 6.80 -10.20 -13.14
N SER A 70 7.60 -10.58 -12.13
CA SER A 70 7.47 -10.04 -10.75
C SER A 70 7.63 -8.52 -10.70
N ARG A 71 8.56 -7.96 -11.49
CA ARG A 71 8.76 -6.51 -11.60
C ARG A 71 7.56 -5.80 -12.25
N GLU A 72 6.96 -6.43 -13.24
CA GLU A 72 5.82 -5.88 -13.97
C GLU A 72 4.55 -5.84 -13.11
N ILE A 73 4.29 -6.89 -12.32
CA ILE A 73 3.06 -6.99 -11.52
C ILE A 73 3.12 -6.24 -10.18
N GLY A 74 4.30 -5.74 -9.80
CA GLY A 74 4.50 -5.04 -8.53
C GLY A 74 4.58 -5.97 -7.30
N PRO A 75 4.94 -5.43 -6.13
CA PRO A 75 4.91 -6.17 -4.87
C PRO A 75 3.54 -6.79 -4.61
N GLU A 76 3.51 -8.03 -4.11
CA GLU A 76 2.26 -8.77 -3.81
C GLU A 76 1.29 -8.92 -5.00
N ALA A 77 1.75 -8.75 -6.24
CA ALA A 77 0.94 -8.81 -7.46
C ALA A 77 -0.18 -7.74 -7.52
N GLU A 78 0.08 -6.55 -6.98
CA GLU A 78 -0.90 -5.44 -6.89
C GLU A 78 -1.36 -4.88 -8.25
N ASN A 79 -0.58 -5.05 -9.32
CA ASN A 79 -0.85 -4.46 -10.64
C ASN A 79 -1.50 -5.44 -11.63
N ILE A 80 -2.09 -6.54 -11.15
CA ILE A 80 -2.84 -7.48 -11.99
C ILE A 80 -4.26 -7.67 -11.49
N ASN A 81 -5.15 -8.04 -12.41
CA ASN A 81 -6.48 -8.52 -12.08
C ASN A 81 -6.50 -10.05 -12.22
N ALA A 82 -6.41 -10.78 -11.12
CA ALA A 82 -6.35 -12.23 -11.13
C ALA A 82 -7.73 -12.85 -10.84
N THR A 83 -8.17 -13.77 -11.70
CA THR A 83 -9.45 -14.49 -11.54
C THR A 83 -9.22 -15.99 -11.57
N TRP A 84 -9.94 -16.73 -10.72
CA TRP A 84 -9.96 -18.19 -10.80
C TRP A 84 -10.76 -18.67 -12.00
N VAL A 85 -10.07 -19.31 -12.96
CA VAL A 85 -10.71 -19.95 -14.12
C VAL A 85 -10.63 -21.46 -13.97
N ARG A 86 -11.78 -22.13 -14.00
CA ARG A 86 -11.87 -23.59 -13.99
C ARG A 86 -12.25 -24.10 -15.37
N LEU A 87 -11.50 -25.09 -15.86
CA LEU A 87 -11.79 -25.79 -17.11
C LEU A 87 -12.11 -27.25 -16.80
N ASN A 88 -13.39 -27.62 -16.84
CA ASN A 88 -13.78 -29.02 -16.72
C ASN A 88 -13.65 -29.68 -18.10
N LEU A 89 -12.82 -30.71 -18.17
CA LEU A 89 -12.69 -31.56 -19.36
C LEU A 89 -13.50 -32.84 -19.11
N SER A 90 -14.47 -33.14 -19.96
CA SER A 90 -15.18 -34.41 -19.95
C SER A 90 -15.03 -35.12 -21.29
N ARG A 91 -15.05 -36.46 -21.24
CA ARG A 91 -15.09 -37.30 -22.43
C ARG A 91 -16.40 -38.07 -22.39
N SER A 92 -17.28 -37.81 -23.36
CA SER A 92 -18.40 -38.70 -23.60
C SER A 92 -17.87 -39.98 -24.27
N PRO A 93 -18.28 -41.18 -23.83
CA PRO A 93 -17.80 -42.45 -24.41
C PRO A 93 -17.92 -42.51 -25.94
N ASP A 94 -18.93 -41.82 -26.49
CA ASP A 94 -19.29 -41.86 -27.91
C ASP A 94 -18.87 -40.62 -28.71
N ALA A 95 -18.13 -39.68 -28.10
CA ALA A 95 -17.69 -38.45 -28.78
C ALA A 95 -16.19 -38.50 -29.12
N PRO A 96 -15.78 -38.24 -30.37
CA PRO A 96 -14.37 -38.18 -30.76
C PRO A 96 -13.68 -36.90 -30.25
N HIS A 97 -14.41 -35.98 -29.62
CA HIS A 97 -13.92 -34.70 -29.14
C HIS A 97 -14.04 -34.59 -27.62
N LEU A 98 -13.02 -34.00 -26.99
CA LEU A 98 -13.08 -33.58 -25.59
C LEU A 98 -14.11 -32.46 -25.45
N GLN A 99 -15.01 -32.59 -24.49
CA GLN A 99 -15.91 -31.51 -24.10
C GLN A 99 -15.18 -30.65 -23.07
N ILE A 100 -15.10 -29.35 -23.34
CA ILE A 100 -14.47 -28.35 -22.46
C ILE A 100 -15.57 -27.43 -21.95
N GLU A 101 -15.88 -27.53 -20.67
CA GLU A 101 -16.74 -26.56 -19.99
C GLU A 101 -15.85 -25.55 -19.27
N ARG A 102 -15.82 -24.31 -19.77
CA ARG A 102 -15.18 -23.19 -19.09
C ARG A 102 -16.15 -22.63 -18.06
N LYS A 103 -15.80 -22.77 -16.78
CA LYS A 103 -16.47 -22.08 -15.69
C LYS A 103 -15.52 -21.03 -15.13
N ILE A 104 -15.85 -19.77 -15.35
CA ILE A 104 -15.23 -18.66 -14.62
C ILE A 104 -16.01 -18.56 -13.32
N ASP A 105 -15.39 -18.94 -12.21
CA ASP A 105 -15.98 -18.65 -10.91
C ASP A 105 -15.74 -17.13 -10.71
N PRO A 106 -16.78 -16.28 -10.60
CA PRO A 106 -16.60 -14.85 -10.39
C PRO A 106 -15.92 -14.66 -9.04
N TRP A 107 -14.60 -14.58 -9.06
CA TRP A 107 -13.80 -14.14 -7.94
C TRP A 107 -13.84 -12.63 -7.96
N GLY A 108 -14.71 -12.05 -7.13
CA GLY A 108 -14.46 -10.70 -6.66
C GLY A 108 -13.36 -10.80 -5.61
N LYS A 109 -12.27 -10.04 -5.78
CA LYS A 109 -11.34 -9.75 -4.68
C LYS A 109 -12.22 -9.47 -3.46
N PRO A 110 -12.17 -10.30 -2.39
CA PRO A 110 -12.74 -9.89 -1.12
C PRO A 110 -12.12 -8.53 -0.92
N ALA A 111 -12.92 -7.47 -0.80
CA ALA A 111 -12.39 -6.18 -0.38
C ALA A 111 -11.47 -6.55 0.77
N ALA A 112 -10.16 -6.30 0.60
CA ALA A 112 -9.17 -6.67 1.60
C ALA A 112 -9.82 -6.38 2.93
N PRO A 113 -9.82 -7.31 3.93
CA PRO A 113 -10.39 -6.96 5.22
C PRO A 113 -9.85 -5.58 5.48
N LYS A 114 -10.73 -4.58 5.58
CA LYS A 114 -10.29 -3.26 5.92
C LYS A 114 -9.63 -3.51 7.27
N GLN A 115 -8.32 -3.75 7.30
CA GLN A 115 -7.45 -2.87 8.01
C GLN A 115 -7.97 -1.53 7.54
N THR A 116 -8.94 -1.00 8.28
CA THR A 116 -9.07 0.42 8.45
C THR A 116 -7.63 0.81 8.74
N MET A 117 -6.91 1.20 7.69
CA MET A 117 -5.60 1.76 7.84
C MET A 117 -5.88 2.88 8.80
N LEU A 118 -5.36 2.72 10.02
CA LEU A 118 -5.58 3.69 11.07
C LEU A 118 -5.21 5.02 10.45
N THR A 119 -6.14 5.95 10.49
CA THR A 119 -5.90 7.32 10.09
C THR A 119 -5.37 8.06 11.31
N PRO A 120 -4.73 9.22 11.15
CA PRO A 120 -4.38 10.06 12.29
C PRO A 120 -5.57 10.40 13.22
N GLY A 121 -6.82 10.28 12.76
CA GLY A 121 -8.01 10.40 13.61
C GLY A 121 -8.24 9.24 14.58
N ASP A 122 -7.63 8.07 14.34
CA ASP A 122 -7.76 6.87 15.16
C ASP A 122 -6.71 6.85 16.28
N ALA A 123 -7.12 6.53 17.51
CA ALA A 123 -6.29 6.64 18.70
C ALA A 123 -4.98 5.82 18.66
N ASP A 124 -5.00 4.69 17.94
CA ASP A 124 -3.87 3.78 17.80
C ASP A 124 -2.90 4.16 16.68
N HIS A 125 -3.16 5.27 15.95
CA HIS A 125 -2.27 5.73 14.89
C HIS A 125 -1.03 6.45 15.45
N PRO A 126 0.18 6.21 14.91
CA PRO A 126 1.41 6.85 15.41
C PRO A 126 1.37 8.38 15.38
N ASP A 127 0.69 8.99 14.39
CA ASP A 127 0.53 10.44 14.31
C ASP A 127 -0.71 10.98 15.05
N HIS A 128 -1.46 10.14 15.79
CA HIS A 128 -2.69 10.55 16.47
C HIS A 128 -2.45 11.65 17.51
N ALA A 129 -1.39 11.53 18.31
CA ALA A 129 -1.11 12.52 19.35
C ALA A 129 -0.88 13.93 18.78
N ALA A 130 -0.19 14.03 17.63
CA ALA A 130 0.01 15.29 16.94
C ALA A 130 -1.30 15.82 16.34
N PHE A 131 -2.09 14.94 15.70
CA PHE A 131 -3.41 15.27 15.16
C PHE A 131 -4.37 15.78 16.23
N ASP A 132 -4.52 15.05 17.34
CA ASP A 132 -5.41 15.38 18.46
C ASP A 132 -5.01 16.71 19.11
N THR A 133 -3.70 16.97 19.28
CA THR A 133 -3.21 18.26 19.79
C THR A 133 -3.66 19.41 18.89
N ILE A 134 -3.46 19.29 17.58
CA ILE A 134 -3.89 20.32 16.62
C ILE A 134 -5.42 20.47 16.65
N LEU A 135 -6.15 19.36 16.61
CA LEU A 135 -7.61 19.35 16.60
C LEU A 135 -8.19 20.05 17.82
N ARG A 136 -7.69 19.75 19.02
CA ARG A 136 -8.12 20.40 20.26
C ARG A 136 -7.84 21.89 20.27
N THR A 137 -6.69 22.33 19.74
CA THR A 137 -6.39 23.77 19.62
C THR A 137 -7.38 24.47 18.68
N VAL A 138 -7.67 23.88 17.52
CA VAL A 138 -8.60 24.46 16.54
C VAL A 138 -10.04 24.49 17.08
N GLN A 139 -10.49 23.40 17.72
CA GLN A 139 -11.82 23.34 18.32
C GLN A 139 -11.98 24.28 19.52
N GLY A 140 -10.92 24.42 20.34
CA GLY A 140 -10.94 25.27 21.54
C GLY A 140 -11.10 26.75 21.23
N ASP A 141 -10.79 27.17 20.01
CA ASP A 141 -11.00 28.54 19.54
C ASP A 141 -12.47 28.84 19.18
N GLY A 142 -13.22 27.82 18.73
CA GLY A 142 -14.67 27.90 18.55
C GLY A 142 -15.16 28.57 17.27
N ARG A 143 -14.28 29.03 16.38
CA ARG A 143 -14.66 29.63 15.08
C ARG A 143 -15.18 28.62 14.06
N TRP A 144 -14.72 27.38 14.12
CA TRP A 144 -15.00 26.35 13.12
C TRP A 144 -15.85 25.23 13.71
N ASN A 145 -16.72 24.63 12.87
CA ASN A 145 -17.49 23.47 13.27
C ASN A 145 -16.59 22.21 13.38
N VAL A 146 -17.18 21.09 13.80
CA VAL A 146 -16.44 19.83 14.02
C VAL A 146 -15.75 19.33 12.74
N ALA A 147 -16.44 19.35 11.61
CA ALA A 147 -15.89 18.87 10.34
C ALA A 147 -14.79 19.80 9.80
N GLU A 148 -15.01 21.11 9.88
CA GLU A 148 -14.02 22.12 9.49
C GLU A 148 -12.76 22.03 10.36
N SER A 149 -12.92 21.91 11.68
CA SER A 149 -11.80 21.75 12.61
C SER A 149 -10.99 20.50 12.29
N HIS A 150 -11.67 19.40 11.94
CA HIS A 150 -11.04 18.15 11.54
C HIS A 150 -10.26 18.28 10.22
N ASN A 151 -10.82 18.97 9.24
CA ASN A 151 -10.17 19.26 7.95
C ASN A 151 -8.94 20.15 8.10
N ILE A 152 -9.05 21.20 8.92
CA ILE A 152 -7.94 22.11 9.26
C ILE A 152 -6.81 21.34 9.95
N ALA A 153 -7.15 20.53 10.96
CA ALA A 153 -6.16 19.76 11.71
C ALA A 153 -5.42 18.75 10.83
N ALA A 154 -6.13 18.05 9.95
CA ALA A 154 -5.54 17.11 9.01
C ALA A 154 -4.61 17.81 8.01
N SER A 155 -5.02 18.98 7.50
CA SER A 155 -4.19 19.77 6.59
C SER A 155 -2.91 20.27 7.26
N LEU A 156 -2.97 20.75 8.50
CA LEU A 156 -1.78 21.21 9.22
C LEU A 156 -0.84 20.04 9.55
N LEU A 157 -1.38 18.89 9.96
CA LEU A 157 -0.58 17.68 10.18
C LEU A 157 0.21 17.31 8.92
N LYS A 158 -0.41 17.41 7.75
CA LYS A 158 0.25 17.16 6.46
C LYS A 158 1.43 18.10 6.23
N GLU A 159 1.28 19.40 6.46
CA GLU A 159 2.41 20.34 6.32
C GLU A 159 3.51 20.04 7.33
N TYR A 160 3.12 19.74 8.58
CA TYR A 160 4.06 19.45 9.66
C TYR A 160 4.92 18.22 9.36
N LYS A 161 4.32 17.15 8.84
CA LYS A 161 5.02 15.92 8.47
C LYS A 161 5.91 16.07 7.24
N ALA A 162 5.52 16.95 6.31
CA ALA A 162 6.27 17.20 5.09
C ALA A 162 7.55 18.04 5.32
N ASP A 163 7.58 18.83 6.40
CA ASP A 163 8.70 19.73 6.68
C ASP A 163 9.83 19.01 7.47
N PRO A 164 11.05 18.90 6.92
CA PRO A 164 12.15 18.18 7.56
C PRO A 164 12.79 18.93 8.74
N LEU A 165 12.49 20.23 8.91
CA LEU A 165 12.99 21.04 10.03
C LEU A 165 12.05 20.96 11.25
N CYS A 166 10.77 20.69 11.03
CA CYS A 166 9.77 20.50 12.09
C CYS A 166 9.83 19.08 12.66
N LYS A 167 10.77 18.83 13.58
CA LYS A 167 11.00 17.49 14.16
C LYS A 167 10.08 17.16 15.34
N THR A 168 9.59 18.19 16.03
CA THR A 168 8.75 18.11 17.23
C THR A 168 7.58 19.07 17.11
N LEU A 169 6.42 18.68 17.65
CA LEU A 169 5.25 19.56 17.74
C LEU A 169 5.20 20.15 19.16
N ASP A 170 5.94 21.23 19.39
CA ASP A 170 6.07 21.85 20.71
C ASP A 170 4.90 22.78 21.04
N SER A 171 4.34 23.45 20.04
CA SER A 171 3.09 24.21 20.21
C SER A 171 2.28 24.34 18.93
N VAL A 172 0.95 24.48 19.09
CA VAL A 172 0.03 24.85 18.01
C VAL A 172 -0.51 26.25 18.33
N ARG A 173 -0.44 27.16 17.36
CA ARG A 173 -0.84 28.56 17.55
C ARG A 173 -1.82 28.97 16.47
N ILE A 174 -2.77 29.82 16.84
CA ILE A 174 -3.69 30.45 15.89
C ILE A 174 -3.31 31.91 15.76
N GLY A 175 -3.15 32.38 14.53
CA GLY A 175 -2.76 33.75 14.22
C GLY A 175 -3.29 34.18 12.86
N GLY A 176 -2.59 35.13 12.23
CA GLY A 176 -3.05 35.75 10.99
C GLY A 176 -4.02 36.91 11.24
N SER A 177 -4.63 37.40 10.16
CA SER A 177 -5.64 38.46 10.25
C SER A 177 -7.01 37.88 10.61
N ALA A 178 -7.95 38.73 11.03
CA ALA A 178 -9.33 38.31 11.29
C ALA A 178 -10.00 37.68 10.04
N ASP A 179 -9.68 38.21 8.85
CA ASP A 179 -10.25 37.77 7.58
C ASP A 179 -9.50 36.57 6.97
N THR A 180 -8.26 36.33 7.39
CA THR A 180 -7.40 35.25 6.89
C THR A 180 -6.68 34.56 8.05
N PRO A 181 -7.42 33.82 8.89
CA PRO A 181 -6.81 33.11 10.01
C PRO A 181 -5.88 32.00 9.53
N CYS A 182 -4.76 31.84 10.22
CA CYS A 182 -3.77 30.80 9.96
C CYS A 182 -3.55 29.96 11.23
N ILE A 183 -3.38 28.66 11.05
CA ILE A 183 -3.00 27.74 12.12
C ILE A 183 -1.54 27.33 11.90
N PHE A 184 -0.74 27.43 12.95
CA PHE A 184 0.70 27.19 12.93
C PHE A 184 1.04 25.98 13.80
N ALA A 185 1.85 25.07 13.25
CA ALA A 185 2.54 24.04 14.03
C ALA A 185 3.98 24.50 14.23
N VAL A 186 4.45 24.55 15.47
CA VAL A 186 5.74 25.12 15.85
C VAL A 186 6.62 24.07 16.51
N SER A 187 7.86 23.97 16.03
CA SER A 187 8.95 23.18 16.57
C SER A 187 10.01 24.11 17.16
N SER A 188 10.32 23.94 18.44
CA SER A 188 11.25 24.75 19.22
C SER A 188 12.36 23.87 19.81
N PRO A 189 13.24 23.28 18.97
CA PRO A 189 14.24 22.30 19.42
C PRO A 189 15.26 22.85 20.43
N HIS A 190 15.36 24.17 20.59
CA HIS A 190 16.24 24.84 21.54
C HIS A 190 15.49 25.57 22.67
N GLY A 191 14.18 25.34 22.80
CA GLY A 191 13.29 26.09 23.69
C GLY A 191 13.38 27.60 23.41
N ASP A 192 13.37 28.40 24.46
CA ASP A 192 13.33 29.88 24.39
C ASP A 192 14.54 30.53 23.69
N ARG A 193 15.59 29.76 23.38
CA ARG A 193 16.80 30.29 22.73
C ARG A 193 16.67 30.40 21.20
N GLY A 194 15.66 29.76 20.61
CA GLY A 194 15.47 29.71 19.16
C GLY A 194 16.65 29.09 18.39
N PRO A 195 16.58 29.05 17.05
CA PRO A 195 15.43 29.42 16.23
C PRO A 195 14.25 28.45 16.39
N ASP A 196 13.03 28.99 16.22
CA ASP A 196 11.80 28.19 16.08
C ASP A 196 11.55 27.91 14.60
N PHE A 197 11.09 26.69 14.30
CA PHE A 197 10.61 26.30 12.98
C PHE A 197 9.09 26.20 13.01
N HIS A 198 8.43 26.58 11.92
CA HIS A 198 6.99 26.44 11.84
C HIS A 198 6.51 26.21 10.43
N VAL A 199 5.39 25.51 10.34
CA VAL A 199 4.55 25.43 9.14
C VAL A 199 3.18 26.01 9.45
N HIS A 200 2.43 26.37 8.42
CA HIS A 200 1.09 26.88 8.60
C HIS A 200 0.13 26.47 7.50
N VAL A 201 -1.16 26.53 7.82
CA VAL A 201 -2.25 26.45 6.84
C VAL A 201 -3.17 27.66 7.02
N GLN A 202 -3.73 28.15 5.92
CA GLN A 202 -4.83 29.10 5.97
C GLN A 202 -6.12 28.35 6.31
N ALA A 203 -6.80 28.75 7.38
CA ALA A 203 -7.88 27.97 7.96
C ALA A 203 -9.07 27.83 7.00
N GLU A 204 -9.44 28.91 6.29
CA GLU A 204 -10.56 28.88 5.33
C GLU A 204 -10.32 27.90 4.17
N GLN A 205 -9.10 27.88 3.63
CA GLN A 205 -8.76 26.94 2.55
C GLN A 205 -8.67 25.50 3.08
N ALA A 206 -8.10 25.32 4.27
CA ALA A 206 -7.94 24.02 4.88
C ALA A 206 -9.28 23.41 5.31
N ALA A 207 -10.23 24.22 5.77
CA ALA A 207 -11.58 23.80 6.14
C ALA A 207 -12.36 23.16 4.99
N GLN A 208 -12.09 23.57 3.76
CA GLN A 208 -12.75 23.04 2.55
C GLN A 208 -12.10 21.76 2.02
N ARG A 209 -10.90 21.38 2.49
CA ARG A 209 -10.23 20.15 2.07
C ARG A 209 -10.68 18.97 2.94
N PRO A 210 -11.29 17.91 2.38
CA PRO A 210 -11.64 16.73 3.16
C PRO A 210 -10.43 16.14 3.88
N ALA A 211 -10.54 15.91 5.18
CA ALA A 211 -9.44 15.37 6.00
C ALA A 211 -8.83 14.06 5.46
N ALA A 212 -9.65 13.22 4.82
CA ALA A 212 -9.21 11.98 4.20
C ALA A 212 -8.11 12.20 3.13
N GLU A 213 -8.16 13.31 2.38
CA GLU A 213 -7.12 13.64 1.39
C GLU A 213 -5.78 13.95 2.06
N SER A 214 -5.81 14.74 3.13
CA SER A 214 -4.60 15.07 3.90
C SER A 214 -4.03 13.84 4.62
N PHE A 215 -4.88 12.95 5.14
CA PHE A 215 -4.45 11.70 5.74
C PHE A 215 -3.77 10.76 4.74
N ALA A 216 -4.30 10.65 3.51
CA ALA A 216 -3.64 9.88 2.46
C ALA A 216 -2.23 10.41 2.16
N GLN A 217 -2.05 11.73 2.14
CA GLN A 217 -0.74 12.36 1.93
C GLN A 217 0.21 12.16 3.13
N VAL A 218 -0.29 12.24 4.37
CA VAL A 218 0.50 11.90 5.58
C VAL A 218 1.00 10.46 5.50
N GLN A 219 0.15 9.54 5.07
CA GLN A 219 0.54 8.14 4.91
C GLN A 219 1.66 7.97 3.86
N GLN A 220 1.56 8.66 2.72
CA GLN A 220 2.62 8.65 1.70
C GLN A 220 3.94 9.20 2.23
N ILE A 221 3.90 10.30 2.99
CA ILE A 221 5.09 10.89 3.63
C ILE A 221 5.73 9.89 4.59
N ASN A 222 4.94 9.22 5.43
CA ASN A 222 5.43 8.22 6.37
C ASN A 222 6.13 7.05 5.67
N GLN A 223 5.55 6.54 4.58
CA GLN A 223 6.16 5.46 3.80
C GLN A 223 7.49 5.91 3.18
N GLN A 224 7.54 7.12 2.61
CA GLN A 224 8.76 7.65 2.02
C GLN A 224 9.87 7.84 3.07
N GLN A 225 9.53 8.35 4.25
CA GLN A 225 10.48 8.54 5.34
C GLN A 225 11.01 7.20 5.88
N ALA A 226 10.16 6.18 6.02
CA ALA A 226 10.58 4.84 6.44
C ALA A 226 11.59 4.23 5.46
N LEU A 227 11.33 4.30 4.14
CA LEU A 227 12.26 3.83 3.10
C LEU A 227 13.61 4.55 3.13
N THR A 228 13.60 5.87 3.35
CA THR A 228 14.84 6.66 3.48
C THR A 228 15.63 6.23 4.71
N GLN A 229 14.98 6.06 5.87
CA GLN A 229 15.64 5.63 7.11
C GLN A 229 16.25 4.22 6.99
N GLU A 230 15.54 3.28 6.36
CA GLU A 230 16.07 1.93 6.12
C GLU A 230 17.30 1.96 5.21
N THR A 231 17.26 2.77 4.14
CA THR A 231 18.38 2.93 3.21
C THR A 231 19.60 3.57 3.89
N GLU A 232 19.39 4.56 4.75
CA GLU A 232 20.46 5.20 5.53
C GLU A 232 21.08 4.23 6.54
N GLN A 233 20.26 3.46 7.26
CA GLN A 233 20.75 2.46 8.22
C GLN A 233 21.55 1.34 7.54
N GLN A 234 21.11 0.88 6.37
CA GLN A 234 21.88 -0.10 5.58
C GLN A 234 23.22 0.48 5.13
N ASN A 235 23.27 1.74 4.67
CA ASN A 235 24.52 2.39 4.27
C ASN A 235 25.49 2.62 5.45
N LEU A 236 24.97 2.94 6.65
CA LEU A 236 25.76 3.08 7.87
C LEU A 236 26.32 1.72 8.34
N ALA A 237 25.54 0.64 8.23
CA ALA A 237 25.98 -0.71 8.57
C ALA A 237 27.09 -1.24 7.64
N HIS A 238 27.11 -0.81 6.37
CA HIS A 238 28.17 -1.18 5.41
C HIS A 238 29.47 -0.35 5.56
N ARG A 239 29.44 0.78 6.30
CA ARG A 239 30.61 1.61 6.63
C ARG A 239 31.21 1.21 8.01
N GLY A 240 31.68 -0.03 8.12
CA GLY A 240 32.27 -0.59 9.34
C GLY A 240 33.38 0.28 10.00
N PRO A 241 33.70 0.03 11.27
CA PRO A 241 34.48 0.95 12.12
C PRO A 241 35.88 1.21 11.56
N ARG A 242 36.24 2.50 11.41
CA ARG A 242 37.63 2.91 11.17
C ARG A 242 38.45 2.52 12.40
N MET A 243 39.28 1.47 12.27
CA MET A 243 40.31 1.16 13.25
C MET A 243 41.27 2.36 13.33
N SER A 244 41.43 2.92 14.53
CA SER A 244 42.52 3.84 14.88
C SER A 244 43.80 3.07 15.13
#